data_AF-A0A3D8RY00-F1
#
_entry.id   AF-A0A3D8RY00-F1
#
_cell.length_a   1.000
_cell.length_b   1.000
_cell.length_c   1.000
_cell.angle_alpha   90.00
_cell.angle_beta   90.00
_cell.angle_gamma   90.00
#
_symmetry.space_group_name_H-M   'P 1'
#
loop_
_entity.id
_entity.type
_entity.pdbx_description
1 polymer ?
#
loop_
_entity_poly.entity_id
_entity_poly.type
_entity_poly.pdbx_seq_one_letter_code
_entity_poly.pdbx_strand_id
1 'polypeptide(L)'
;MPMNCSSAWQWELASNGSVEFDADIVGPGVIASFISAALTALISLVVAYATFSIPTELINDIDGVIARGLRAIFTSLRTLLHIPSIAKTEGEEARDERIKVFQTFMLSISDQVLVSEMAILIATFAKYDDITIYSVNVVVALGCLASTVHLAMMPLLVRQMRKHRVIKASRSISMVIAAIMLVLLLVFQINDTWGDGTHIYFRCALHDWKKDAYNLSVNWISFAVQLLVPIFIIYANYEVIRLLYSRKSDDETEIPSSGTVTDDQTRKRNRLSRVYDSFSGMRTYAQQSRMRRVWARHRARQIIQSNPSPREQRRHAYFIAEDWVFHECQESFFWRILWLLSGNLYGLFDVLTARSNSDGISGERDSMGYGQIVPLVLLILPIFAALQSIYDYRDRIKIPEQQTDSAKEYLTPSSEDTQQVVDTQSPASIIRLDSANCTAPLARSATSATEPDPSRSVRRRQTGLSNSPRLNDEVMMTVFSSPTLPPAEDEAHLQTGVDKSLRQWALHDKYEEMPFVSFFALIHSVFMLVFASLYGWGMASGYDYLVLPLNVILALIMARRVYGSVFLWMFARKNRHLFREDNQSSRAGQVAPDPSQRMMYAQGANAAAEEDEE
;
A
#
# COMPACT_ATOMS: atom_id res chain seq x y z
N MET A 1 18.31 19.09 43.58
CA MET A 1 17.45 18.76 44.74
C MET A 1 16.42 17.74 44.27
N PRO A 2 16.01 16.75 45.09
CA PRO A 2 14.92 15.86 44.68
C PRO A 2 13.64 16.69 44.44
N MET A 3 13.00 16.49 43.29
CA MET A 3 11.76 17.17 42.94
C MET A 3 10.64 16.75 43.92
N ASN A 4 9.92 17.72 44.47
CA ASN A 4 8.82 17.48 45.41
C ASN A 4 7.51 17.29 44.64
N CYS A 5 6.93 16.09 44.68
CA CYS A 5 5.69 15.81 43.96
C CYS A 5 4.41 16.17 44.72
N SER A 6 4.50 16.84 45.87
CA SER A 6 3.31 17.37 46.55
C SER A 6 2.54 18.34 45.65
N SER A 7 1.23 18.12 45.50
CA SER A 7 0.35 18.99 44.71
C SER A 7 0.38 20.45 45.14
N ALA A 8 0.48 20.72 46.46
CA ALA A 8 0.57 22.07 46.99
C ALA A 8 1.85 22.79 46.52
N TRP A 9 2.97 22.08 46.50
CA TRP A 9 4.25 22.63 46.03
C TRP A 9 4.23 22.92 44.52
N GLN A 10 3.68 22.00 43.72
CA GLN A 10 3.57 22.19 42.28
C GLN A 10 2.66 23.37 41.94
N TRP A 11 1.50 23.48 42.60
CA TRP A 11 0.58 24.60 42.40
C TRP A 11 1.20 25.95 42.76
N GLU A 12 1.99 26.02 43.84
CA GLU A 12 2.76 27.21 44.20
C GLU A 12 3.81 27.57 43.12
N LEU A 13 4.49 26.57 42.56
CA LEU A 13 5.48 26.76 41.50
C LEU A 13 4.86 27.32 40.21
N ALA A 14 3.70 26.79 39.80
CA ALA A 14 2.91 27.31 38.67
C ALA A 14 2.40 28.73 38.93
N SER A 15 1.80 28.98 40.09
CA SER A 15 1.21 30.28 40.42
C SER A 15 2.26 31.39 40.54
N ASN A 16 3.47 31.05 40.97
CA ASN A 16 4.60 31.98 41.01
C ASN A 16 5.27 32.21 39.64
N GLY A 17 4.83 31.55 38.58
CA GLY A 17 5.44 31.69 37.26
C GLY A 17 6.91 31.25 37.24
N SER A 18 7.22 30.16 37.94
CA SER A 18 8.57 29.59 38.00
C SER A 18 8.75 28.32 37.18
N VAL A 19 7.70 27.91 36.47
CA VAL A 19 7.72 26.79 35.51
C VAL A 19 8.03 27.37 34.14
N GLU A 20 9.20 27.02 33.59
CA GLU A 20 9.67 27.47 32.28
C GLU A 20 9.25 26.50 31.17
N PHE A 21 9.05 27.01 29.96
CA PHE A 21 8.78 26.20 28.76
C PHE A 21 10.03 25.41 28.33
N ASP A 22 9.85 24.14 27.97
CA ASP A 22 10.89 23.38 27.25
C ASP A 22 10.94 23.82 25.77
N ALA A 23 11.32 25.07 25.50
CA ALA A 23 11.34 25.64 24.15
C ALA A 23 12.18 24.80 23.17
N ASP A 24 13.25 24.16 23.60
CA ASP A 24 14.05 23.28 22.73
C ASP A 24 13.33 22.01 22.26
N ILE A 25 12.31 21.54 22.98
CA ILE A 25 11.55 20.32 22.64
C ILE A 25 10.22 20.67 21.97
N VAL A 26 9.51 21.67 22.50
CA VAL A 26 8.14 22.02 22.07
C VAL A 26 8.05 23.42 21.50
N GLY A 27 9.19 24.02 21.13
CA GLY A 27 9.23 25.34 20.51
C GLY A 27 8.69 25.36 19.07
N PRO A 28 8.46 26.58 18.54
CA PRO A 28 7.85 26.76 17.23
C PRO A 28 8.63 26.09 16.10
N GLY A 29 9.96 26.03 16.15
CA GLY A 29 10.75 25.38 15.11
C GLY A 29 10.57 23.86 15.03
N VAL A 30 10.49 23.17 16.17
CA VAL A 30 10.18 21.72 16.20
C VAL A 30 8.80 21.47 15.62
N ILE A 31 7.79 22.21 16.07
CA ILE A 31 6.41 22.05 15.59
C ILE A 31 6.31 22.33 14.08
N ALA A 32 6.89 23.44 13.63
CA ALA A 32 6.92 23.80 12.21
C ALA A 32 7.60 22.71 11.37
N SER A 33 8.65 22.06 11.89
CA SER A 33 9.36 21.01 11.17
C SER A 33 8.48 19.76 10.94
N PHE A 34 7.78 19.29 11.96
CA PHE A 34 6.90 18.12 11.87
C PHE A 34 5.69 18.40 10.99
N ILE A 35 5.05 19.56 11.15
CA ILE A 35 3.93 19.98 10.30
C ILE A 35 4.38 20.12 8.85
N SER A 36 5.54 20.73 8.60
CA SER A 36 6.07 20.88 7.23
C SER A 36 6.37 19.53 6.59
N ALA A 37 6.98 18.59 7.32
CA ALA A 37 7.24 17.24 6.81
C ALA A 37 5.93 16.49 6.49
N ALA A 38 4.93 16.60 7.36
CA ALA A 38 3.63 15.98 7.21
C ALA A 38 2.86 16.52 5.99
N LEU A 39 2.79 17.86 5.85
CA LEU A 39 2.18 18.53 4.71
C LEU A 39 2.94 18.25 3.41
N THR A 40 4.27 18.22 3.44
CA THR A 40 5.10 17.90 2.27
C THR A 40 4.80 16.47 1.79
N ALA A 41 4.70 15.49 2.70
CA ALA A 41 4.33 14.13 2.34
C ALA A 41 2.94 14.07 1.67
N LEU A 42 1.94 14.73 2.26
CA LEU A 42 0.57 14.76 1.73
C LEU A 42 0.49 15.44 0.36
N ILE A 43 1.05 16.65 0.23
CA ILE A 43 1.05 17.42 -1.02
C ILE A 43 1.75 16.64 -2.12
N SER A 44 2.91 16.06 -1.82
CA SER A 44 3.69 15.28 -2.79
C SER A 44 2.94 14.05 -3.25
N LEU A 45 2.19 13.39 -2.36
CA LEU A 45 1.34 12.26 -2.70
C LEU A 45 0.17 12.66 -3.61
N VAL A 46 -0.48 13.80 -3.34
CA VAL A 46 -1.56 14.36 -4.19
C VAL A 46 -1.02 14.73 -5.57
N VAL A 47 0.15 15.37 -5.64
CA VAL A 47 0.81 15.72 -6.91
C VAL A 47 1.21 14.48 -7.68
N ALA A 48 1.80 13.48 -7.03
CA ALA A 48 2.17 12.22 -7.67
C ALA A 48 0.94 11.48 -8.21
N TYR A 49 -0.17 11.51 -7.47
CA TYR A 49 -1.44 10.95 -7.89
C TYR A 49 -2.01 11.66 -9.13
N ALA A 50 -2.11 12.99 -9.09
CA ALA A 50 -2.62 13.78 -10.22
C ALA A 50 -1.73 13.72 -11.48
N THR A 51 -0.44 13.41 -11.32
CA THR A 51 0.54 13.29 -12.42
C THR A 51 0.79 11.86 -12.88
N PHE A 52 0.07 10.86 -12.35
CA PHE A 52 0.28 9.44 -12.63
C PHE A 52 1.73 8.98 -12.35
N SER A 53 2.36 9.55 -11.31
CA SER A 53 3.71 9.20 -10.84
C SER A 53 3.67 8.18 -9.70
N ILE A 54 2.56 7.43 -9.58
CA ILE A 54 2.38 6.34 -8.61
C ILE A 54 2.52 5.00 -9.36
N PRO A 55 3.17 3.99 -8.76
CA PRO A 55 3.27 2.66 -9.36
C PRO A 55 1.92 2.09 -9.78
N THR A 56 1.86 1.52 -10.98
CA THR A 56 0.62 1.00 -11.57
C THR A 56 0.02 -0.15 -10.76
N GLU A 57 0.81 -0.84 -9.94
CA GLU A 57 0.34 -1.93 -9.07
C GLU A 57 -0.45 -1.45 -7.84
N LEU A 58 -0.39 -0.15 -7.54
CA LEU A 58 -1.06 0.47 -6.39
C LEU A 58 -2.34 1.20 -6.79
N ILE A 59 -2.56 1.45 -8.07
CA ILE A 59 -3.73 2.14 -8.61
C ILE A 59 -4.71 1.13 -9.21
N ASN A 60 -6.01 1.44 -9.14
CA ASN A 60 -7.06 0.69 -9.83
C ASN A 60 -7.75 1.50 -10.94
N ASP A 61 -8.73 0.89 -11.59
CA ASP A 61 -9.45 1.51 -12.73
C ASP A 61 -10.12 2.84 -12.32
N ILE A 62 -10.65 2.90 -11.09
CA ILE A 62 -11.26 4.11 -10.53
C ILE A 62 -10.23 5.20 -10.22
N ASP A 63 -9.03 4.83 -9.79
CA ASP A 63 -7.98 5.82 -9.59
C ASP A 63 -7.67 6.58 -10.88
N GLY A 64 -7.74 5.91 -12.04
CA GLY A 64 -7.61 6.57 -13.34
C GLY A 64 -8.67 7.66 -13.59
N VAL A 65 -9.92 7.40 -13.18
CA VAL A 65 -11.03 8.36 -13.30
C VAL A 65 -10.81 9.56 -12.38
N ILE A 66 -10.48 9.31 -11.11
CA ILE A 66 -10.29 10.36 -10.11
C ILE A 66 -9.04 11.21 -10.43
N ALA A 67 -7.92 10.57 -10.81
CA ALA A 67 -6.68 11.24 -11.16
C ALA A 67 -6.85 12.18 -12.37
N ARG A 68 -7.65 11.80 -13.38
CA ARG A 68 -7.98 12.69 -14.51
C ARG A 68 -8.73 13.95 -14.04
N GLY A 69 -9.71 13.77 -13.14
CA GLY A 69 -10.44 14.90 -12.53
C GLY A 69 -9.52 15.84 -11.76
N LEU A 70 -8.65 15.29 -10.90
CA LEU A 70 -7.67 16.05 -10.13
C LEU A 70 -6.63 16.73 -11.03
N ARG A 71 -6.19 16.07 -12.11
CA ARG A 71 -5.24 16.65 -13.07
C ARG A 71 -5.82 17.90 -13.72
N ALA A 72 -7.11 17.91 -14.08
CA ALA A 72 -7.76 19.08 -14.66
C ALA A 72 -7.78 20.29 -13.70
N ILE A 73 -8.02 20.04 -12.41
CA ILE A 73 -7.94 21.06 -11.36
C ILE A 73 -6.50 21.56 -11.22
N PHE A 74 -5.54 20.63 -11.16
CA PHE A 74 -4.12 20.95 -11.02
C PHE A 74 -3.57 21.76 -12.22
N THR A 75 -3.94 21.41 -13.45
CA THR A 75 -3.54 22.18 -14.64
C THR A 75 -4.12 23.59 -14.63
N SER A 76 -5.36 23.75 -14.15
CA SER A 76 -5.98 25.07 -13.99
C SER A 76 -5.22 25.90 -12.96
N LEU A 77 -4.90 25.32 -11.80
CA LEU A 77 -4.12 25.98 -10.74
C LEU A 77 -2.69 26.32 -11.19
N ARG A 78 -2.04 25.41 -11.92
CA ARG A 78 -0.70 25.62 -12.48
C ARG A 78 -0.65 26.81 -13.44
N THR A 79 -1.67 26.92 -14.29
CA THR A 79 -1.83 28.03 -15.24
C THR A 79 -1.99 29.35 -14.49
N LEU A 80 -2.76 29.34 -13.41
CA LEU A 80 -2.91 30.50 -12.52
C LEU A 80 -1.59 30.90 -11.84
N LEU A 81 -0.79 29.93 -11.40
CA LEU A 81 0.49 30.14 -10.71
C LEU A 81 1.70 30.34 -11.64
N HIS A 82 1.52 30.41 -12.96
CA HIS A 82 2.60 30.61 -13.95
C HIS A 82 3.76 29.58 -13.86
N ILE A 83 3.48 28.35 -13.42
CA ILE A 83 4.52 27.32 -13.26
C ILE A 83 4.80 26.65 -14.63
N PRO A 84 6.04 26.71 -15.18
CA PRO A 84 6.36 26.24 -16.53
C PRO A 84 6.11 24.74 -16.68
N SER A 85 5.43 24.32 -17.75
CA SER A 85 5.11 22.90 -18.04
C SER A 85 6.38 22.07 -18.20
N ILE A 86 6.48 20.93 -17.49
CA ILE A 86 7.52 19.93 -17.80
C ILE A 86 7.07 19.23 -19.07
N ALA A 87 7.91 19.27 -20.10
CA ALA A 87 7.59 18.88 -21.46
C ALA A 87 7.04 17.45 -21.58
N LYS A 88 6.19 17.29 -22.60
CA LYS A 88 5.28 16.19 -22.87
C LYS A 88 5.99 15.05 -23.62
N THR A 89 7.11 14.53 -23.11
CA THR A 89 7.69 13.28 -23.64
C THR A 89 7.04 12.11 -22.91
N GLU A 90 5.81 11.79 -23.34
CA GLU A 90 4.98 10.69 -22.81
C GLU A 90 5.47 9.34 -23.34
N GLY A 91 6.69 8.94 -22.96
CA GLY A 91 7.15 7.56 -23.04
C GLY A 91 6.89 6.81 -21.73
N GLU A 92 6.72 5.49 -21.79
CA GLU A 92 6.61 4.64 -20.59
C GLU A 92 7.86 4.77 -19.70
N GLU A 93 9.04 4.87 -20.31
CA GLU A 93 10.34 5.06 -19.63
C GLU A 93 10.36 6.34 -18.77
N ALA A 94 9.95 7.47 -19.34
CA ALA A 94 9.88 8.74 -18.62
C ALA A 94 8.88 8.71 -17.44
N ARG A 95 7.84 7.86 -17.49
CA ARG A 95 6.91 7.66 -16.36
C ARG A 95 7.56 6.86 -15.25
N ASP A 96 8.21 5.75 -15.58
CA ASP A 96 8.86 4.87 -14.61
C ASP A 96 9.97 5.59 -13.85
N GLU A 97 10.66 6.51 -14.50
CA GLU A 97 11.68 7.34 -13.84
C GLU A 97 11.06 8.41 -12.93
N ARG A 98 9.95 9.05 -13.32
CA ARG A 98 9.21 9.94 -12.40
C ARG A 98 8.75 9.20 -11.16
N ILE A 99 8.24 7.97 -11.33
CA ILE A 99 7.85 7.09 -10.21
C ILE A 99 9.07 6.83 -9.32
N LYS A 100 10.24 6.53 -9.90
CA LYS A 100 11.46 6.26 -9.14
C LYS A 100 11.94 7.50 -8.36
N VAL A 101 11.99 8.68 -8.99
CA VAL A 101 12.36 9.94 -8.34
C VAL A 101 11.41 10.23 -7.18
N PHE A 102 10.11 10.09 -7.42
CA PHE A 102 9.09 10.29 -6.39
C PHE A 102 9.26 9.32 -5.21
N GLN A 103 9.47 8.03 -5.47
CA GLN A 103 9.68 7.04 -4.42
C GLN A 103 10.94 7.34 -3.59
N THR A 104 12.06 7.72 -4.22
CA THR A 104 13.29 8.10 -3.51
C THR A 104 13.08 9.34 -2.64
N PHE A 105 12.34 10.34 -3.15
CA PHE A 105 11.97 11.51 -2.37
C PHE A 105 11.09 11.15 -1.16
N MET A 106 10.04 10.37 -1.38
CA MET A 106 9.15 9.91 -0.30
C MET A 106 9.87 9.02 0.72
N LEU A 107 10.85 8.22 0.29
CA LEU A 107 11.70 7.44 1.17
C LEU A 107 12.47 8.35 2.13
N SER A 108 13.07 9.42 1.59
CA SER A 108 13.83 10.39 2.37
C SER A 108 12.95 11.16 3.37
N ILE A 109 11.75 11.62 2.97
CA ILE A 109 10.79 12.21 3.91
C ILE A 109 10.44 11.22 5.02
N SER A 110 10.17 9.97 4.65
CA SER A 110 9.81 8.94 5.61
C SER A 110 10.92 8.61 6.60
N ASP A 111 12.19 8.59 6.15
CA ASP A 111 13.35 8.45 7.05
C ASP A 111 13.46 9.65 8.00
N GLN A 112 13.33 10.88 7.49
CA GLN A 112 13.41 12.09 8.30
C GLN A 112 12.32 12.11 9.39
N VAL A 113 11.07 11.82 9.03
CA VAL A 113 9.95 11.78 9.98
C VAL A 113 10.19 10.73 11.06
N LEU A 114 10.60 9.52 10.68
CA LEU A 114 10.85 8.43 11.64
C LEU A 114 12.01 8.74 12.60
N VAL A 115 13.10 9.32 12.10
CA VAL A 115 14.25 9.70 12.94
C VAL A 115 13.87 10.86 13.87
N SER A 116 13.11 11.84 13.39
CA SER A 116 12.66 12.98 14.20
C SER A 116 11.69 12.53 15.30
N GLU A 117 10.75 11.63 14.97
CA GLU A 117 9.84 10.99 15.92
C GLU A 117 10.61 10.24 17.02
N MET A 118 11.59 9.43 16.62
CA MET A 118 12.42 8.70 17.58
C MET A 118 13.24 9.65 18.45
N ALA A 119 13.81 10.71 17.89
CA ALA A 119 14.62 11.69 18.62
C ALA A 119 13.81 12.43 19.68
N ILE A 120 12.60 12.91 19.34
CA ILE A 120 11.75 13.65 20.28
C ILE A 120 11.22 12.76 21.41
N LEU A 121 10.88 11.50 21.10
CA LEU A 121 10.47 10.51 22.10
C LEU A 121 11.63 10.16 23.05
N ILE A 122 12.85 9.93 22.51
CA ILE A 122 14.04 9.68 23.34
C ILE A 122 14.34 10.89 24.24
N ALA A 123 14.30 12.12 23.69
CA ALA A 123 14.55 13.33 24.47
C ALA A 123 13.55 13.48 25.63
N THR A 124 12.28 13.12 25.40
CA THR A 124 11.22 13.14 26.41
C THR A 124 11.51 12.17 27.56
N PHE A 125 11.86 10.92 27.24
CA PHE A 125 12.22 9.94 28.27
C PHE A 125 13.56 10.27 28.94
N ALA A 126 14.50 10.91 28.25
CA ALA A 126 15.76 11.35 28.84
C ALA A 126 15.58 12.50 29.83
N LYS A 127 14.63 13.41 29.58
CA LYS A 127 14.25 14.51 30.48
C LYS A 127 13.08 14.18 31.41
N TYR A 128 12.81 12.90 31.67
CA TYR A 128 11.60 12.49 32.42
C TYR A 128 11.48 13.14 33.81
N ASP A 129 12.61 13.50 34.42
CA ASP A 129 12.69 14.14 35.74
C ASP A 129 12.20 15.59 35.75
N ASP A 130 12.39 16.34 34.66
CA ASP A 130 12.20 17.81 34.63
C ASP A 130 11.19 18.27 33.56
N ILE A 131 10.74 17.38 32.67
CA ILE A 131 9.80 17.72 31.60
C ILE A 131 8.38 17.91 32.13
N THR A 132 7.69 18.94 31.65
CA THR A 132 6.30 19.20 32.02
C THR A 132 5.31 18.32 31.26
N ILE A 133 4.14 18.06 31.84
CA ILE A 133 3.03 17.35 31.18
C ILE A 133 2.59 18.08 29.91
N TYR A 134 2.62 19.42 29.92
CA TYR A 134 2.41 20.24 28.73
C TYR A 134 3.36 19.85 27.60
N SER A 135 4.66 19.82 27.88
CA SER A 135 5.67 19.44 26.89
C SER A 135 5.41 18.01 26.38
N VAL A 136 5.09 17.08 27.27
CA VAL A 136 4.78 15.69 26.89
C VAL A 136 3.52 15.60 26.02
N ASN A 137 2.48 16.39 26.27
CA ASN A 137 1.27 16.41 25.44
C ASN A 137 1.58 16.85 24.00
N VAL A 138 2.39 17.89 23.83
CA VAL A 138 2.84 18.32 22.50
C VAL A 138 3.70 17.24 21.85
N VAL A 139 4.60 16.59 22.59
CA VAL A 139 5.41 15.48 22.07
C VAL A 139 4.55 14.30 21.60
N VAL A 140 3.54 13.91 22.37
CA VAL A 140 2.63 12.82 21.99
C VAL A 140 1.87 13.18 20.72
N ALA A 141 1.36 14.42 20.62
CA ALA A 141 0.67 14.90 19.42
C ALA A 141 1.60 14.89 18.18
N LEU A 142 2.85 15.35 18.33
CA LEU A 142 3.87 15.30 17.28
C LEU A 142 4.23 13.86 16.90
N GLY A 143 4.34 12.97 17.88
CA GLY A 143 4.58 11.54 17.68
C GLY A 143 3.44 10.87 16.92
N CYS A 144 2.18 11.12 17.29
CA CYS A 144 1.00 10.64 16.57
C CYS A 144 0.93 11.15 15.12
N LEU A 145 1.26 12.43 14.89
CA LEU A 145 1.35 13.01 13.53
C LEU A 145 2.43 12.31 12.70
N ALA A 146 3.64 12.17 13.24
CA ALA A 146 4.76 11.49 12.58
C ALA A 146 4.47 10.01 12.31
N SER A 147 3.88 9.33 13.30
CA SER A 147 3.42 7.95 13.20
C SER A 147 2.48 7.75 12.02
N THR A 148 1.47 8.62 11.92
CA THR A 148 0.47 8.54 10.84
C THR A 148 1.08 8.78 9.47
N VAL A 149 1.96 9.78 9.34
CA VAL A 149 2.63 10.12 8.09
C VAL A 149 3.53 8.98 7.62
N HIS A 150 4.39 8.44 8.50
CA HIS A 150 5.32 7.39 8.09
C HIS A 150 4.58 6.08 7.73
N LEU A 151 3.55 5.69 8.47
CA LEU A 151 2.74 4.49 8.19
C LEU A 151 2.01 4.60 6.85
N ALA A 152 1.48 5.77 6.53
CA ALA A 152 0.77 6.00 5.27
C ALA A 152 1.68 5.90 4.03
N MET A 153 2.97 6.23 4.17
CA MET A 153 3.94 6.13 3.07
C MET A 153 4.40 4.69 2.79
N MET A 154 4.22 3.75 3.72
CA MET A 154 4.78 2.40 3.61
C MET A 154 4.39 1.63 2.33
N PRO A 155 3.14 1.63 1.84
CA PRO A 155 2.78 0.90 0.62
C PRO A 155 3.62 1.29 -0.61
N LEU A 156 4.06 2.56 -0.69
CA LEU A 156 4.93 3.04 -1.76
C LEU A 156 6.37 2.55 -1.61
N LEU A 157 6.83 2.41 -0.38
CA LEU A 157 8.23 2.17 -0.02
C LEU A 157 8.57 0.69 0.16
N VAL A 158 7.58 -0.18 0.42
CA VAL A 158 7.77 -1.61 0.70
C VAL A 158 8.59 -2.32 -0.38
N ARG A 159 8.36 -2.02 -1.67
CA ARG A 159 9.11 -2.66 -2.76
C ARG A 159 10.59 -2.29 -2.73
N GLN A 160 10.90 -1.02 -2.51
CA GLN A 160 12.28 -0.54 -2.42
C GLN A 160 12.99 -1.09 -1.17
N MET A 161 12.30 -1.09 -0.02
CA MET A 161 12.86 -1.59 1.23
C MET A 161 13.15 -3.10 1.20
N ARG A 162 12.32 -3.91 0.54
CA ARG A 162 12.58 -5.35 0.40
C ARG A 162 13.90 -5.67 -0.30
N LYS A 163 14.36 -4.79 -1.20
CA LYS A 163 15.62 -4.98 -1.93
C LYS A 163 16.85 -4.86 -1.03
N HIS A 164 16.81 -4.00 -0.01
CA HIS A 164 17.96 -3.69 0.84
C HIS A 164 17.76 -4.20 2.27
N ARG A 165 18.41 -5.32 2.60
CA ARG A 165 18.24 -6.01 3.90
C ARG A 165 18.54 -5.12 5.11
N VAL A 166 19.60 -4.31 5.04
CA VAL A 166 20.02 -3.44 6.14
C VAL A 166 19.00 -2.33 6.37
N ILE A 167 18.60 -1.62 5.32
CA ILE A 167 17.59 -0.54 5.39
C ILE A 167 16.27 -1.08 5.93
N LYS A 168 15.84 -2.26 5.46
CA LYS A 168 14.65 -2.93 5.98
C LYS A 168 14.74 -3.18 7.48
N ALA A 169 15.86 -3.75 7.94
CA ALA A 169 16.04 -4.11 9.34
C ALA A 169 16.14 -2.86 10.24
N SER A 170 16.94 -1.87 9.86
CA SER A 170 17.10 -0.63 10.64
C SER A 170 15.78 0.11 10.79
N ARG A 171 15.03 0.31 9.69
CA ARG A 171 13.72 0.96 9.73
C ARG A 171 12.71 0.19 10.56
N SER A 172 12.68 -1.14 10.44
CA SER A 172 11.76 -1.97 11.25
C SER A 172 12.05 -1.84 12.74
N ILE A 173 13.33 -1.84 13.13
CA ILE A 173 13.74 -1.65 14.53
C ILE A 173 13.35 -0.25 15.02
N SER A 174 13.64 0.80 14.26
CA SER A 174 13.27 2.17 14.61
C SER A 174 11.75 2.35 14.76
N MET A 175 10.95 1.78 13.84
CA MET A 175 9.49 1.82 13.92
C MET A 175 8.96 1.11 15.18
N VAL A 176 9.52 -0.05 15.54
CA VAL A 176 9.13 -0.76 16.77
C VAL A 176 9.48 0.04 18.02
N ILE A 177 10.69 0.60 18.08
CA ILE A 177 11.14 1.40 19.24
C ILE A 177 10.28 2.66 19.39
N ALA A 178 10.06 3.40 18.30
CA ALA A 178 9.21 4.59 18.30
C ALA A 178 7.77 4.25 18.72
N ALA A 179 7.19 3.20 18.15
CA ALA A 179 5.83 2.75 18.49
C ALA A 179 5.71 2.36 19.98
N ILE A 180 6.69 1.65 20.54
CA ILE A 180 6.68 1.29 21.98
C ILE A 180 6.73 2.56 22.84
N MET A 181 7.66 3.48 22.56
CA MET A 181 7.78 4.74 23.33
C MET A 181 6.51 5.58 23.24
N LEU A 182 5.94 5.76 22.05
CA LEU A 182 4.72 6.52 21.84
C LEU A 182 3.51 5.87 22.54
N VAL A 183 3.36 4.54 22.43
CA VAL A 183 2.30 3.80 23.12
C VAL A 183 2.43 3.92 24.64
N LEU A 184 3.65 3.88 25.20
CA LEU A 184 3.85 4.08 26.62
C LEU A 184 3.37 5.47 27.08
N LEU A 185 3.71 6.53 26.35
CA LEU A 185 3.22 7.87 26.67
C LEU A 185 1.69 7.98 26.54
N LEU A 186 1.09 7.42 25.49
CA LEU A 186 -0.38 7.36 25.34
C LEU A 186 -1.05 6.59 26.48
N VAL A 187 -0.44 5.51 26.98
CA VAL A 187 -0.95 4.76 28.13
C VAL A 187 -0.85 5.58 29.42
N PHE A 188 0.20 6.39 29.60
CA PHE A 188 0.31 7.29 30.75
C PHE A 188 -0.72 8.43 30.68
N GLN A 189 -1.05 8.93 29.48
CA GLN A 189 -2.08 9.96 29.28
C GLN A 189 -3.49 9.54 29.72
N ILE A 190 -3.79 8.25 29.72
CA ILE A 190 -5.09 7.72 30.15
C ILE A 190 -5.32 7.91 31.66
N ASN A 191 -4.28 8.25 32.42
CA ASN A 191 -4.36 8.35 33.87
C ASN A 191 -5.07 9.62 34.36
N ASP A 192 -5.81 9.53 35.48
CA ASP A 192 -6.55 10.69 36.03
C ASP A 192 -5.63 11.83 36.47
N THR A 193 -4.41 11.52 36.94
CA THR A 193 -3.44 12.56 37.33
C THR A 193 -2.88 13.35 36.16
N TRP A 194 -3.10 12.89 34.92
CA TRP A 194 -2.57 13.53 33.72
C TRP A 194 -3.32 14.83 33.36
N GLY A 195 -4.54 15.01 33.85
CA GLY A 195 -5.42 16.14 33.53
C GLY A 195 -6.06 16.83 34.72
N ASP A 196 -5.65 16.49 35.95
CA ASP A 196 -6.24 17.05 37.18
C ASP A 196 -5.81 18.50 37.48
N GLY A 197 -4.86 19.04 36.72
CA GLY A 197 -4.30 20.39 36.91
C GLY A 197 -3.45 20.54 38.18
N THR A 198 -3.26 19.47 38.96
CA THR A 198 -2.46 19.46 40.18
C THR A 198 -1.03 18.96 39.97
N HIS A 199 -0.82 18.20 38.89
CA HIS A 199 0.50 17.75 38.45
C HIS A 199 0.97 18.57 37.26
N ILE A 200 2.21 19.06 37.33
CA ILE A 200 2.85 19.85 36.28
C ILE A 200 3.96 19.04 35.63
N TYR A 201 4.72 18.29 36.43
CA TYR A 201 5.88 17.51 35.95
C TYR A 201 5.52 16.05 35.67
N PHE A 202 6.07 15.52 34.58
CA PHE A 202 5.83 14.16 34.13
C PHE A 202 6.19 13.11 35.19
N ARG A 203 7.35 13.27 35.85
CA ARG A 203 7.76 12.38 36.96
C ARG A 203 6.72 12.28 38.06
N CYS A 204 6.12 13.40 38.44
CA CYS A 204 5.15 13.44 39.53
C CYS A 204 3.82 12.80 39.14
N ALA A 205 3.37 13.00 37.89
CA ALA A 205 2.22 12.28 37.35
C ALA A 205 2.43 10.76 37.34
N LEU A 206 3.66 10.29 37.04
CA LEU A 206 4.03 8.88 37.11
C LEU A 206 4.11 8.34 38.54
N HIS A 207 4.65 9.13 39.48
CA HIS A 207 4.78 8.72 40.89
C HIS A 207 3.41 8.53 41.54
N ASP A 208 2.49 9.45 41.30
CA ASP A 208 1.14 9.43 41.89
C ASP A 208 0.13 8.70 41.00
N TRP A 209 0.58 7.72 40.21
CA TRP A 209 -0.27 6.96 39.30
C TRP A 209 -1.43 6.28 40.05
N LYS A 210 -2.63 6.88 39.95
CA LYS A 210 -3.89 6.34 40.48
C LYS A 210 -4.89 6.13 39.34
N LYS A 211 -5.35 4.89 39.19
CA LYS A 211 -6.48 4.58 38.30
C LYS A 211 -7.78 4.77 39.07
N ASP A 212 -8.64 5.67 38.62
CA ASP A 212 -9.95 5.85 39.23
C ASP A 212 -10.92 4.76 38.75
N ALA A 213 -11.15 3.77 39.62
CA ALA A 213 -12.08 2.68 39.37
C ALA A 213 -13.52 3.19 39.15
N TYR A 214 -13.86 4.39 39.65
CA TYR A 214 -15.18 5.00 39.50
C TYR A 214 -15.38 5.56 38.07
N ASN A 215 -14.42 6.34 37.57
CA ASN A 215 -14.48 6.89 36.20
C ASN A 215 -14.50 5.80 35.12
N LEU A 216 -13.79 4.68 35.33
CA LEU A 216 -13.84 3.54 34.40
C LEU A 216 -15.25 2.95 34.26
N SER A 217 -16.04 2.96 35.34
CA SER A 217 -17.41 2.42 35.34
C SER A 217 -18.44 3.33 34.67
N VAL A 218 -18.26 4.66 34.77
CA VAL A 218 -19.20 5.66 34.24
C VAL A 218 -18.85 6.05 32.80
N ASN A 219 -17.56 6.16 32.47
CA ASN A 219 -17.06 6.69 31.19
C ASN A 219 -16.25 5.67 30.37
N TRP A 220 -16.64 4.39 30.41
CA TRP A 220 -15.95 3.31 29.68
C TRP A 220 -15.82 3.56 28.17
N ILE A 221 -16.73 4.34 27.56
CA ILE A 221 -16.69 4.70 26.15
C ILE A 221 -15.47 5.60 25.85
N SER A 222 -15.25 6.63 26.67
CA SER A 222 -14.10 7.54 26.50
C SER A 222 -12.78 6.77 26.66
N PHE A 223 -12.71 5.92 27.68
CA PHE A 223 -11.57 5.01 27.87
C PHE A 223 -11.34 4.08 26.67
N ALA A 224 -12.41 3.46 26.15
CA ALA A 224 -12.32 2.60 24.98
C ALA A 224 -11.81 3.37 23.75
N VAL A 225 -12.30 4.60 23.52
CA VAL A 225 -11.87 5.47 22.42
C VAL A 225 -10.39 5.86 22.58
N GLN A 226 -9.94 6.20 23.78
CA GLN A 226 -8.52 6.51 24.05
C GLN A 226 -7.60 5.31 23.79
N LEU A 227 -8.05 4.08 24.05
CA LEU A 227 -7.30 2.86 23.72
C LEU A 227 -7.27 2.55 22.22
N LEU A 228 -8.18 3.09 21.40
CA LEU A 228 -8.17 2.82 19.96
C LEU A 228 -6.90 3.34 19.28
N VAL A 229 -6.40 4.50 19.68
CA VAL A 229 -5.18 5.11 19.09
C VAL A 229 -3.95 4.22 19.29
N PRO A 230 -3.56 3.81 20.51
CA PRO A 230 -2.40 2.93 20.69
C PRO A 230 -2.60 1.55 20.04
N ILE A 231 -3.82 0.99 20.08
CA ILE A 231 -4.13 -0.27 19.38
C ILE A 231 -3.92 -0.12 17.87
N PHE A 232 -4.36 1.00 17.28
CA PHE A 232 -4.18 1.29 15.87
C PHE A 232 -2.71 1.45 15.50
N ILE A 233 -1.92 2.17 16.31
CA ILE A 233 -0.47 2.33 16.10
C ILE A 233 0.24 0.97 16.11
N ILE A 234 -0.07 0.11 17.10
CA ILE A 234 0.50 -1.25 17.19
C ILE A 234 0.09 -2.08 15.97
N TYR A 235 -1.19 -2.10 15.64
CA TYR A 235 -1.71 -2.89 14.53
C TYR A 235 -1.13 -2.45 13.20
N ALA A 236 -1.05 -1.14 12.94
CA ALA A 236 -0.51 -0.60 11.70
C ALA A 236 1.00 -0.90 11.56
N ASN A 237 1.78 -0.76 12.63
CA ASN A 237 3.19 -1.15 12.63
C ASN A 237 3.37 -2.66 12.40
N TYR A 238 2.58 -3.48 13.08
CA TYR A 238 2.58 -4.94 12.88
C TYR A 238 2.27 -5.31 11.43
N GLU A 239 1.25 -4.69 10.83
CA GLU A 239 0.90 -4.90 9.43
C GLU A 239 2.08 -4.56 8.52
N VAL A 240 2.70 -3.39 8.66
CA VAL A 240 3.86 -2.99 7.84
C VAL A 240 5.01 -3.98 7.96
N ILE A 241 5.37 -4.38 9.18
CA ILE A 241 6.45 -5.36 9.43
C ILE A 241 6.08 -6.71 8.81
N ARG A 242 4.84 -7.18 8.98
CA ARG A 242 4.36 -8.39 8.34
C ARG A 242 4.49 -8.32 6.82
N LEU A 243 4.14 -7.19 6.19
CA LEU A 243 4.25 -7.00 4.74
C LEU A 243 5.72 -6.93 4.25
N LEU A 244 6.64 -6.44 5.08
CA LEU A 244 8.07 -6.36 4.78
C LEU A 244 8.78 -7.71 4.88
N TYR A 245 8.33 -8.56 5.80
CA TYR A 245 8.93 -9.87 6.07
C TYR A 245 8.13 -11.05 5.52
N SER A 246 6.94 -10.82 4.97
CA SER A 246 6.19 -11.85 4.24
C SER A 246 7.02 -12.34 3.06
N ARG A 247 7.27 -13.65 3.04
CA ARG A 247 8.04 -14.32 1.99
C ARG A 247 7.20 -14.32 0.72
N LYS A 248 7.66 -13.64 -0.34
CA LYS A 248 7.09 -13.83 -1.67
C LYS A 248 7.35 -15.29 -2.06
N SER A 249 6.29 -16.04 -2.36
CA SER A 249 6.41 -17.35 -2.98
C SER A 249 6.92 -17.13 -4.40
N ASP A 250 8.24 -17.06 -4.57
CA ASP A 250 8.91 -16.92 -5.86
C ASP A 250 8.89 -18.24 -6.68
N ASP A 251 7.85 -19.07 -6.54
CA ASP A 251 7.68 -20.36 -7.25
C ASP A 251 6.80 -20.22 -8.53
N GLU A 252 6.91 -19.11 -9.25
CA GLU A 252 6.39 -19.02 -10.64
C GLU A 252 7.50 -18.89 -11.69
N THR A 253 8.76 -19.09 -11.30
CA THR A 253 9.85 -19.26 -12.27
C THR A 253 10.65 -20.53 -11.97
N GLU A 254 10.60 -21.42 -12.96
CA GLU A 254 11.39 -22.64 -13.14
C GLU A 254 10.98 -23.84 -12.28
N ILE A 255 10.50 -24.87 -12.99
CA ILE A 255 10.40 -26.25 -12.54
C ILE A 255 11.83 -26.83 -12.66
N PRO A 256 12.52 -27.22 -11.58
CA PRO A 256 13.44 -28.33 -11.64
C PRO A 256 12.66 -29.56 -11.22
N SER A 257 12.44 -30.43 -12.20
CA SER A 257 12.00 -31.80 -11.99
C SER A 257 12.93 -32.54 -11.01
N SER A 258 12.30 -33.31 -10.13
CA SER A 258 12.86 -34.41 -9.34
C SER A 258 13.47 -34.05 -7.97
N GLY A 259 12.83 -34.57 -6.92
CA GLY A 259 13.36 -34.56 -5.56
C GLY A 259 12.28 -34.84 -4.52
N THR A 260 12.08 -36.11 -4.19
CA THR A 260 11.19 -36.61 -3.14
C THR A 260 11.54 -36.02 -1.77
N VAL A 261 10.77 -35.04 -1.31
CA VAL A 261 10.79 -34.54 0.07
C VAL A 261 9.35 -34.46 0.58
N THR A 262 9.13 -35.00 1.76
CA THR A 262 7.87 -35.22 2.50
C THR A 262 6.77 -34.17 2.27
N ASP A 263 5.83 -34.52 1.38
CA ASP A 263 4.79 -33.65 0.82
C ASP A 263 3.67 -33.26 1.84
N ASP A 264 3.45 -34.01 2.92
CA ASP A 264 2.22 -33.84 3.70
C ASP A 264 2.27 -32.72 4.77
N GLN A 265 3.42 -32.51 5.42
CA GLN A 265 3.58 -31.41 6.40
C GLN A 265 3.69 -30.05 5.71
N THR A 266 4.40 -29.99 4.58
CA THR A 266 4.51 -28.79 3.75
C THR A 266 3.15 -28.40 3.17
N ARG A 267 2.33 -29.39 2.78
CA ARG A 267 0.98 -29.16 2.24
C ARG A 267 -0.04 -28.72 3.30
N LYS A 268 0.06 -29.21 4.55
CA LYS A 268 -0.76 -28.69 5.68
C LYS A 268 -0.35 -27.28 6.10
N ARG A 269 0.95 -26.99 6.19
CA ARG A 269 1.47 -25.64 6.50
C ARG A 269 1.11 -24.63 5.40
N ASN A 270 1.17 -25.04 4.13
CA ASN A 270 0.73 -24.26 2.98
C ASN A 270 -0.79 -24.10 2.87
N ARG A 271 -1.59 -24.96 3.51
CA ARG A 271 -3.06 -24.78 3.59
C ARG A 271 -3.45 -23.79 4.69
N LEU A 272 -2.83 -23.87 5.87
CA LEU A 272 -3.05 -22.89 6.94
C LEU A 272 -2.49 -21.50 6.56
N SER A 273 -1.32 -21.44 5.94
CA SER A 273 -0.80 -20.19 5.33
C SER A 273 -1.77 -19.66 4.29
N ARG A 274 -2.27 -20.48 3.34
CA ARG A 274 -3.25 -20.02 2.33
C ARG A 274 -4.59 -19.56 2.90
N VAL A 275 -5.02 -20.09 4.04
CA VAL A 275 -6.27 -19.65 4.71
C VAL A 275 -6.02 -18.34 5.47
N TYR A 276 -4.85 -18.15 6.07
CA TYR A 276 -4.45 -16.93 6.76
C TYR A 276 -4.07 -15.79 5.78
N ASP A 277 -3.39 -16.13 4.68
CA ASP A 277 -3.08 -15.27 3.52
C ASP A 277 -4.34 -14.93 2.69
N SER A 278 -5.44 -15.67 2.88
CA SER A 278 -6.74 -15.30 2.33
C SER A 278 -7.42 -14.17 3.10
N PHE A 279 -6.88 -13.79 4.27
CA PHE A 279 -7.39 -12.72 5.13
C PHE A 279 -6.43 -11.51 5.23
N SER A 280 -5.13 -11.70 4.98
CA SER A 280 -4.17 -10.61 4.85
C SER A 280 -4.27 -9.95 3.47
N GLY A 281 -4.48 -8.64 3.44
CA GLY A 281 -4.82 -7.82 2.26
C GLY A 281 -3.73 -7.65 1.18
N MET A 282 -3.02 -8.72 0.82
CA MET A 282 -2.08 -8.76 -0.30
C MET A 282 -2.26 -10.00 -1.20
N ARG A 283 -3.48 -10.54 -1.32
CA ARG A 283 -3.88 -10.98 -2.68
C ARG A 283 -3.91 -9.72 -3.52
N THR A 284 -2.96 -9.57 -4.45
CA THR A 284 -2.76 -8.41 -5.33
C THR A 284 -4.11 -7.77 -5.66
N TYR A 285 -4.27 -6.46 -5.46
CA TYR A 285 -5.48 -5.70 -5.83
C TYR A 285 -6.07 -6.13 -7.16
N ALA A 286 -5.20 -6.42 -8.13
CA ALA A 286 -5.52 -7.01 -9.41
C ALA A 286 -6.45 -8.25 -9.34
N GLN A 287 -6.24 -9.16 -8.39
CA GLN A 287 -7.05 -10.36 -8.19
C GLN A 287 -8.44 -10.03 -7.63
N GLN A 288 -8.55 -9.14 -6.64
CA GLN A 288 -9.85 -8.72 -6.09
C GLN A 288 -10.65 -7.92 -7.12
N SER A 289 -10.01 -6.98 -7.80
CA SER A 289 -10.63 -6.22 -8.89
C SER A 289 -11.09 -7.14 -10.02
N ARG A 290 -10.27 -8.12 -10.41
CA ARG A 290 -10.68 -9.16 -11.36
C ARG A 290 -11.89 -9.97 -10.89
N MET A 291 -11.92 -10.37 -9.60
CA MET A 291 -13.07 -11.06 -9.03
C MET A 291 -14.36 -10.24 -9.13
N ARG A 292 -14.27 -8.93 -8.89
CA ARG A 292 -15.39 -8.00 -9.03
C ARG A 292 -15.84 -7.85 -10.47
N ARG A 293 -14.92 -7.75 -11.44
CA ARG A 293 -15.26 -7.69 -12.87
C ARG A 293 -16.03 -8.92 -13.32
N VAL A 294 -15.54 -10.11 -12.99
CA VAL A 294 -16.23 -11.38 -13.31
C VAL A 294 -17.60 -11.46 -12.64
N TRP A 295 -17.70 -11.05 -11.37
CA TRP A 295 -18.98 -11.00 -10.65
C TRP A 295 -19.97 -10.03 -11.31
N ALA A 296 -19.55 -8.81 -11.66
CA ALA A 296 -20.40 -7.81 -12.28
C ALA A 296 -20.94 -8.27 -13.65
N ARG A 297 -20.09 -8.89 -14.49
CA ARG A 297 -20.52 -9.51 -15.76
C ARG A 297 -21.55 -10.60 -15.53
N HIS A 298 -21.25 -11.51 -14.60
CA HIS A 298 -22.15 -12.62 -14.30
C HIS A 298 -23.50 -12.13 -13.79
N ARG A 299 -23.51 -11.13 -12.90
CA ARG A 299 -24.71 -10.53 -12.35
C ARG A 299 -25.53 -9.81 -13.42
N ALA A 300 -24.88 -9.05 -14.31
CA ALA A 300 -25.56 -8.39 -15.42
C ALA A 300 -26.23 -9.41 -16.36
N ARG A 301 -25.54 -10.51 -16.70
CA ARG A 301 -26.09 -11.58 -17.56
C ARG A 301 -27.29 -12.27 -16.92
N GLN A 302 -27.24 -12.59 -15.63
CA GLN A 302 -28.40 -13.17 -14.94
C GLN A 302 -29.63 -12.27 -15.00
N ILE A 303 -29.43 -10.96 -14.86
CA ILE A 303 -30.54 -9.99 -14.89
C ILE A 303 -31.11 -9.88 -16.29
N ILE A 304 -30.28 -9.84 -17.33
CA ILE A 304 -30.73 -9.88 -18.73
C ILE A 304 -31.56 -11.15 -18.99
N GLN A 305 -31.10 -12.32 -18.51
CA GLN A 305 -31.82 -13.59 -18.68
C GLN A 305 -33.19 -13.62 -17.98
N SER A 306 -33.33 -12.93 -16.84
CA SER A 306 -34.63 -12.81 -16.16
C SER A 306 -35.64 -11.91 -16.88
N ASN A 307 -35.22 -11.23 -17.96
CA ASN A 307 -36.01 -10.31 -18.78
C ASN A 307 -36.92 -9.34 -17.99
N PRO A 308 -36.38 -8.58 -17.01
CA PRO A 308 -37.19 -7.67 -16.21
C PRO A 308 -37.55 -6.42 -17.00
N SER A 309 -38.47 -5.62 -16.49
CA SER A 309 -38.90 -4.39 -17.17
C SER A 309 -37.73 -3.40 -17.37
N PRO A 310 -37.75 -2.52 -18.39
CA PRO A 310 -36.65 -1.59 -18.64
C PRO A 310 -36.30 -0.70 -17.44
N ARG A 311 -37.30 -0.31 -16.64
CA ARG A 311 -37.09 0.46 -15.40
C ARG A 311 -36.33 -0.35 -14.36
N GLU A 312 -36.63 -1.63 -14.21
CA GLU A 312 -35.93 -2.54 -13.30
C GLU A 312 -34.52 -2.85 -13.80
N GLN A 313 -34.33 -3.08 -15.10
CA GLN A 313 -33.01 -3.24 -15.70
C GLN A 313 -32.09 -2.06 -15.38
N ARG A 314 -32.59 -0.83 -15.55
CA ARG A 314 -31.85 0.38 -15.24
C ARG A 314 -31.53 0.48 -13.75
N ARG A 315 -32.48 0.19 -12.85
CA ARG A 315 -32.22 0.14 -11.39
C ARG A 315 -31.14 -0.88 -11.04
N HIS A 316 -31.19 -2.06 -11.65
CA HIS A 316 -30.18 -3.09 -11.45
C HIS A 316 -28.79 -2.67 -11.95
N ALA A 317 -28.71 -2.04 -13.12
CA ALA A 317 -27.45 -1.48 -13.62
C ALA A 317 -26.89 -0.41 -12.67
N TYR A 318 -27.74 0.45 -12.09
CA TYR A 318 -27.34 1.41 -11.06
C TYR A 318 -26.79 0.74 -9.81
N PHE A 319 -27.46 -0.29 -9.29
CA PHE A 319 -26.98 -1.00 -8.10
C PHE A 319 -25.67 -1.76 -8.35
N ILE A 320 -25.50 -2.38 -9.52
CA ILE A 320 -24.23 -3.02 -9.90
C ILE A 320 -23.12 -1.97 -9.97
N ALA A 321 -23.40 -0.82 -10.59
CA ALA A 321 -22.43 0.25 -10.72
C ALA A 321 -22.03 0.84 -9.36
N GLU A 322 -23.00 1.16 -8.50
CA GLU A 322 -22.72 1.72 -7.16
C GLU A 322 -21.95 0.72 -6.29
N ASP A 323 -22.32 -0.55 -6.27
CA ASP A 323 -21.64 -1.55 -5.45
C ASP A 323 -20.21 -1.82 -5.94
N TRP A 324 -20.02 -1.90 -7.25
CA TRP A 324 -18.70 -2.03 -7.86
C TRP A 324 -17.83 -0.80 -7.55
N VAL A 325 -18.36 0.41 -7.75
CA VAL A 325 -17.66 1.67 -7.48
C VAL A 325 -17.31 1.80 -6.00
N PHE A 326 -18.22 1.47 -5.09
CA PHE A 326 -17.97 1.53 -3.64
C PHE A 326 -16.73 0.71 -3.27
N HIS A 327 -16.65 -0.54 -3.74
CA HIS A 327 -15.53 -1.42 -3.44
C HIS A 327 -14.22 -0.99 -4.11
N GLU A 328 -14.27 -0.53 -5.37
CA GLU A 328 -13.09 0.01 -6.04
C GLU A 328 -12.62 1.32 -5.39
N CYS A 329 -13.52 2.21 -4.97
CA CYS A 329 -13.16 3.42 -4.23
C CYS A 329 -12.48 3.09 -2.90
N GLN A 330 -12.95 2.12 -2.13
CA GLN A 330 -12.34 1.76 -0.84
C GLN A 330 -10.94 1.15 -0.96
N GLU A 331 -10.65 0.50 -2.08
CA GLU A 331 -9.35 -0.10 -2.36
C GLU A 331 -8.42 0.82 -3.16
N SER A 332 -8.97 1.93 -3.67
CA SER A 332 -8.23 2.93 -4.44
C SER A 332 -7.09 3.54 -3.66
N PHE A 333 -6.05 3.97 -4.38
CA PHE A 333 -4.97 4.73 -3.77
C PHE A 333 -5.45 6.09 -3.26
N PHE A 334 -6.42 6.71 -3.94
CA PHE A 334 -7.02 7.96 -3.50
C PHE A 334 -7.61 7.86 -2.08
N TRP A 335 -8.27 6.76 -1.76
CA TRP A 335 -8.81 6.53 -0.42
C TRP A 335 -7.71 6.58 0.66
N ARG A 336 -6.51 6.10 0.34
CA ARG A 336 -5.35 6.17 1.25
C ARG A 336 -4.88 7.61 1.44
N ILE A 337 -4.89 8.43 0.38
CA ILE A 337 -4.62 9.87 0.46
C ILE A 337 -5.62 10.55 1.40
N LEU A 338 -6.90 10.20 1.32
CA LEU A 338 -7.94 10.77 2.19
C LEU A 338 -7.74 10.38 3.66
N TRP A 339 -7.34 9.14 3.96
CA TRP A 339 -6.98 8.78 5.34
C TRP A 339 -5.73 9.50 5.84
N LEU A 340 -4.73 9.70 4.97
CA LEU A 340 -3.57 10.50 5.31
C LEU A 340 -3.95 11.96 5.57
N LEU A 341 -4.87 12.54 4.80
CA LEU A 341 -5.44 13.87 5.05
C LEU A 341 -6.13 13.92 6.41
N SER A 342 -6.97 12.92 6.73
CA SER A 342 -7.64 12.82 8.03
C SER A 342 -6.62 12.80 9.18
N GLY A 343 -5.57 11.97 9.05
CA GLY A 343 -4.49 11.87 10.02
C GLY A 343 -3.66 13.15 10.17
N ASN A 344 -3.39 13.85 9.06
CA ASN A 344 -2.72 15.15 9.09
C ASN A 344 -3.57 16.20 9.80
N LEU A 345 -4.87 16.26 9.51
CA LEU A 345 -5.78 17.17 10.19
C LEU A 345 -5.85 16.85 11.68
N TYR A 346 -6.03 15.58 12.04
CA TYR A 346 -6.00 15.15 13.44
C TYR A 346 -4.72 15.59 14.14
N GLY A 347 -3.55 15.20 13.63
CA GLY A 347 -2.28 15.55 14.26
C GLY A 347 -2.00 17.05 14.28
N LEU A 348 -2.38 17.81 13.25
CA LEU A 348 -2.25 19.26 13.24
C LEU A 348 -3.08 19.91 14.33
N PHE A 349 -4.37 19.59 14.40
CA PHE A 349 -5.27 20.16 15.41
C PHE A 349 -4.91 19.70 16.82
N ASP A 350 -4.48 18.45 16.98
CA ASP A 350 -4.03 17.91 18.27
C ASP A 350 -2.77 18.65 18.77
N VAL A 351 -1.78 18.87 17.89
CA VAL A 351 -0.58 19.67 18.22
C VAL A 351 -0.95 21.11 18.57
N LEU A 352 -1.85 21.74 17.82
CA LEU A 352 -2.27 23.12 18.09
C LEU A 352 -3.05 23.25 19.40
N THR A 353 -3.91 22.28 19.70
CA THR A 353 -4.70 22.23 20.94
C THR A 353 -3.81 21.95 22.14
N ALA A 354 -2.89 20.98 22.03
CA ALA A 354 -1.89 20.72 23.05
C ALA A 354 -1.01 21.97 23.29
N ARG A 355 -0.64 22.69 22.23
CA ARG A 355 0.16 23.92 22.36
C ARG A 355 -0.62 25.08 22.99
N SER A 356 -1.92 25.21 22.73
CA SER A 356 -2.73 26.31 23.27
C SER A 356 -3.00 26.20 24.77
N ASN A 357 -3.06 24.97 25.29
CA ASN A 357 -3.37 24.70 26.69
C ASN A 357 -2.14 24.88 27.59
N SER A 358 -1.74 26.12 27.82
CA SER A 358 -0.51 26.46 28.57
C SER A 358 -0.75 26.83 30.04
N ASP A 359 -1.84 26.38 30.64
CA ASP A 359 -2.25 26.82 31.98
C ASP A 359 -1.13 26.57 33.00
N GLY A 360 -0.76 27.64 33.73
CA GLY A 360 0.25 27.57 34.80
C GLY A 360 1.72 27.58 34.34
N ILE A 361 2.02 27.81 33.06
CA ILE A 361 3.39 27.88 32.54
C ILE A 361 3.76 29.31 32.11
N SER A 362 4.96 29.73 32.49
CA SER A 362 5.51 31.07 32.30
C SER A 362 6.81 31.04 31.48
N GLY A 363 7.29 32.20 31.04
CA GLY A 363 8.54 32.33 30.28
C GLY A 363 8.35 32.49 28.77
N GLU A 364 9.46 32.57 28.03
CA GLU A 364 9.49 32.89 26.60
C GLU A 364 9.20 31.64 25.74
N ARG A 365 7.90 31.39 25.49
CA ARG A 365 7.39 30.27 24.70
C ARG A 365 7.97 30.17 23.28
N ASP A 366 8.27 31.30 22.68
CA ASP A 366 8.65 31.41 21.25
C ASP A 366 10.14 31.71 21.05
N SER A 367 10.95 31.57 22.10
CA SER A 367 12.41 31.61 21.99
C SER A 367 12.88 30.47 21.08
N MET A 368 13.84 30.74 20.18
CA MET A 368 14.38 29.74 19.24
C MET A 368 15.75 29.27 19.70
N GLY A 369 15.81 28.06 20.24
CA GLY A 369 17.05 27.41 20.67
C GLY A 369 17.63 26.44 19.62
N TYR A 370 18.79 25.84 19.94
CA TYR A 370 19.47 24.89 19.08
C TYR A 370 18.58 23.67 18.72
N GLY A 371 17.79 23.19 19.69
CA GLY A 371 16.89 22.04 19.50
C GLY A 371 15.82 22.26 18.43
N GLN A 372 15.49 23.52 18.15
CA GLN A 372 14.49 23.90 17.15
C GLN A 372 15.07 24.14 15.75
N ILE A 373 16.30 24.64 15.66
CA ILE A 373 16.95 24.94 14.38
C ILE A 373 17.33 23.65 13.66
N VAL A 374 17.85 22.65 14.40
CA VAL A 374 18.28 21.37 13.84
C VAL A 374 17.19 20.70 12.99
N PRO A 375 15.97 20.43 13.50
CA PRO A 375 14.95 19.74 12.71
C PRO A 375 14.44 20.57 11.52
N LEU A 376 14.49 21.91 11.59
CA LEU A 376 14.18 22.78 10.44
C LEU A 376 15.23 22.62 9.33
N VAL A 377 16.52 22.61 9.66
CA VAL A 377 17.60 22.42 8.68
C VAL A 377 17.53 21.02 8.06
N LEU A 378 17.15 20.01 8.84
CA LEU A 378 17.00 18.64 8.34
C LEU A 378 15.91 18.50 7.25
N LEU A 379 14.95 19.42 7.15
CA LEU A 379 13.94 19.44 6.07
C LEU A 379 14.55 19.65 4.67
N ILE A 380 15.80 20.08 4.60
CA ILE A 380 16.52 20.23 3.33
C ILE A 380 16.95 18.85 2.78
N LEU A 381 17.11 17.83 3.62
CA LEU A 381 17.61 16.51 3.21
C LEU A 381 16.74 15.83 2.13
N PRO A 382 15.39 15.81 2.24
CA PRO A 382 14.55 15.29 1.16
C PRO A 382 14.72 16.04 -0.16
N ILE A 383 14.95 17.36 -0.11
CA ILE A 383 15.17 18.18 -1.31
C ILE A 383 16.47 17.74 -2.00
N PHE A 384 17.56 17.55 -1.24
CA PHE A 384 18.82 17.05 -1.79
C PHE A 384 18.69 15.64 -2.36
N ALA A 385 17.95 14.75 -1.70
CA ALA A 385 17.68 13.40 -2.21
C ALA A 385 16.90 13.43 -3.55
N ALA A 386 15.89 14.33 -3.66
CA ALA A 386 15.17 14.52 -4.92
C ALA A 386 16.07 15.09 -6.02
N LEU A 387 16.85 16.13 -5.72
CA LEU A 387 17.77 16.74 -6.68
C LEU A 387 18.78 15.72 -7.20
N GLN A 388 19.39 14.93 -6.30
CA GLN A 388 20.32 13.87 -6.69
C GLN A 388 19.65 12.87 -7.64
N SER A 389 18.43 12.42 -7.32
CA SER A 389 17.70 11.49 -8.18
C SER A 389 17.34 12.10 -9.56
N ILE A 390 17.13 13.41 -9.64
CA ILE A 390 16.86 14.12 -10.90
C ILE A 390 18.14 14.25 -11.73
N TYR A 391 19.28 14.56 -11.09
CA TYR A 391 20.57 14.64 -11.78
C TYR A 391 21.02 13.27 -12.31
N ASP A 392 20.93 12.21 -11.48
CA ASP A 392 21.22 10.84 -11.87
C ASP A 392 20.39 10.37 -13.08
N TYR A 393 19.15 10.87 -13.19
CA TYR A 393 18.28 10.63 -14.33
C TYR A 393 18.75 11.38 -15.58
N ARG A 394 19.01 12.69 -15.45
CA ARG A 394 19.45 13.53 -16.57
C ARG A 394 20.74 13.02 -17.20
N ASP A 395 21.65 12.47 -16.39
CA ASP A 395 22.90 11.90 -16.90
C ASP A 395 22.69 10.57 -17.63
N ARG A 396 21.72 9.73 -17.22
CA ARG A 396 21.37 8.51 -17.96
C ARG A 396 20.79 8.80 -19.34
N ILE A 397 20.00 9.87 -19.48
CA ILE A 397 19.41 10.29 -20.77
C ILE A 397 20.43 10.84 -21.76
N LYS A 398 21.58 11.36 -21.29
CA LYS A 398 22.61 11.89 -22.22
C LYS A 398 23.45 10.78 -22.86
N ILE A 399 23.48 9.59 -22.29
CA ILE A 399 24.33 8.46 -22.73
C ILE A 399 23.85 7.75 -24.02
N PRO A 400 22.56 7.72 -24.41
CA PRO A 400 22.13 7.05 -25.66
C PRO A 400 22.58 7.75 -26.95
N GLU A 401 22.87 9.06 -26.91
CA GLU A 401 23.19 9.82 -28.13
C GLU A 401 24.64 9.58 -28.58
N GLN A 402 25.59 9.42 -27.65
CA GLN A 402 27.00 9.11 -28.00
C GLN A 402 27.22 7.67 -28.48
N GLN A 403 26.41 6.71 -28.05
CA GLN A 403 26.58 5.31 -28.45
C GLN A 403 26.03 5.01 -29.86
N THR A 404 25.13 5.87 -30.35
CA THR A 404 24.57 5.75 -31.70
C THR A 404 25.52 6.33 -32.77
N ASP A 405 26.34 7.31 -32.41
CA ASP A 405 27.35 7.88 -33.30
C ASP A 405 28.60 6.98 -33.42
N SER A 406 29.04 6.34 -32.33
CA SER A 406 30.14 5.36 -32.40
C SER A 406 29.77 4.07 -33.15
N ALA A 407 28.48 3.74 -33.29
CA ALA A 407 28.04 2.61 -34.10
C ALA A 407 28.01 2.92 -35.62
N LYS A 408 27.91 4.21 -36.00
CA LYS A 408 28.00 4.64 -37.41
C LYS A 408 29.44 4.74 -37.91
N GLU A 409 30.42 4.93 -37.02
CA GLU A 409 31.84 5.01 -37.39
C GLU A 409 32.49 3.65 -37.71
N TYR A 410 31.84 2.52 -37.37
CA TYR A 410 32.32 1.17 -37.71
C TYR A 410 31.70 0.55 -38.98
N LEU A 411 30.79 1.25 -39.66
CA LEU A 411 30.12 0.75 -40.88
C LEU A 411 30.57 1.45 -42.17
N THR A 412 31.67 2.21 -42.15
CA THR A 412 32.33 2.68 -43.38
C THR A 412 33.36 1.64 -43.85
N PRO A 413 33.17 0.97 -45.00
CA PRO A 413 34.18 0.09 -45.56
C PRO A 413 35.32 0.94 -46.13
N SER A 414 36.45 0.95 -45.45
CA SER A 414 37.72 1.44 -45.99
C SER A 414 38.25 0.45 -47.04
N SER A 415 37.94 0.72 -48.30
CA SER A 415 38.66 0.17 -49.45
C SER A 415 39.92 1.02 -49.71
N GLU A 416 41.10 0.45 -49.47
CA GLU A 416 42.31 0.61 -50.31
C GLU A 416 43.53 -0.14 -49.70
N ASP A 417 43.78 -1.32 -50.27
CA ASP A 417 45.04 -1.85 -50.81
C ASP A 417 46.41 -1.77 -50.08
N THR A 418 46.91 -2.98 -49.79
CA THR A 418 48.15 -3.59 -50.33
C THR A 418 49.53 -3.34 -49.64
N GLN A 419 49.94 -4.40 -48.92
CA GLN A 419 51.27 -5.05 -48.78
C GLN A 419 52.49 -4.26 -48.29
N GLN A 420 53.06 -4.72 -47.16
CA GLN A 420 54.36 -5.40 -47.18
C GLN A 420 54.65 -6.27 -45.94
N VAL A 421 55.35 -7.36 -46.22
CA VAL A 421 55.81 -8.48 -45.40
C VAL A 421 57.01 -8.10 -44.54
N VAL A 422 57.16 -8.67 -43.33
CA VAL A 422 58.37 -9.35 -42.80
C VAL A 422 58.15 -9.81 -41.34
N ASP A 423 58.62 -11.03 -41.09
CA ASP A 423 58.55 -11.87 -39.89
C ASP A 423 59.09 -11.27 -38.58
N THR A 424 58.67 -11.81 -37.43
CA THR A 424 59.47 -12.71 -36.55
C THR A 424 59.13 -12.56 -35.04
N GLN A 425 58.96 -13.71 -34.36
CA GLN A 425 59.19 -14.01 -32.93
C GLN A 425 58.16 -13.67 -31.83
N SER A 426 57.42 -14.72 -31.42
CA SER A 426 57.17 -15.09 -30.01
C SER A 426 58.40 -15.90 -29.50
N PRO A 427 58.73 -16.04 -28.19
CA PRO A 427 57.81 -16.59 -27.16
C PRO A 427 58.00 -16.14 -25.68
N ALA A 428 56.97 -16.46 -24.88
CA ALA A 428 56.96 -16.95 -23.47
C ALA A 428 57.78 -16.21 -22.39
N SER A 429 57.26 -15.93 -21.19
CA SER A 429 56.95 -16.92 -20.14
C SER A 429 56.63 -16.17 -18.81
N ILE A 430 55.58 -16.56 -18.08
CA ILE A 430 55.59 -17.30 -16.78
C ILE A 430 56.08 -16.48 -15.56
N ILE A 431 55.23 -16.34 -14.53
CA ILE A 431 55.48 -16.79 -13.14
C ILE A 431 54.13 -16.95 -12.38
N ARG A 432 53.97 -18.14 -11.82
CA ARG A 432 52.97 -18.61 -10.82
C ARG A 432 53.38 -18.22 -9.40
N LEU A 433 52.42 -18.17 -8.47
CA LEU A 433 52.44 -18.83 -7.15
C LEU A 433 51.00 -18.73 -6.59
N ASP A 434 50.23 -19.84 -6.53
CA ASP A 434 50.07 -20.80 -5.40
C ASP A 434 49.47 -20.15 -4.15
N SER A 435 48.65 -20.77 -3.27
CA SER A 435 47.97 -22.07 -3.14
C SER A 435 47.34 -22.01 -1.74
N ALA A 436 46.10 -22.50 -1.54
CA ALA A 436 45.71 -23.21 -0.32
C ALA A 436 44.30 -23.83 -0.46
N ASN A 437 44.31 -25.13 -0.72
CA ASN A 437 43.23 -26.09 -0.45
C ASN A 437 43.19 -26.42 1.05
N CYS A 438 42.00 -26.68 1.61
CA CYS A 438 41.85 -27.60 2.74
C CYS A 438 40.61 -28.50 2.57
N THR A 439 40.91 -29.78 2.39
CA THR A 439 40.04 -30.95 2.37
C THR A 439 39.61 -31.40 3.77
N ALA A 440 38.49 -32.14 3.80
CA ALA A 440 37.91 -32.87 4.93
C ALA A 440 38.84 -33.92 5.59
N PRO A 441 38.37 -34.58 6.66
CA PRO A 441 38.37 -36.03 6.64
C PRO A 441 37.08 -36.72 7.15
N LEU A 442 37.04 -38.01 6.82
CA LEU A 442 36.00 -39.04 6.85
C LEU A 442 36.04 -39.94 8.11
N ALA A 443 34.95 -40.72 8.26
CA ALA A 443 34.82 -42.06 8.89
C ALA A 443 34.45 -42.09 10.41
N ARG A 444 33.58 -42.96 10.94
CA ARG A 444 33.25 -44.38 10.65
C ARG A 444 31.86 -44.82 11.14
N SER A 445 31.23 -45.69 10.33
CA SER A 445 30.58 -47.00 10.61
C SER A 445 29.88 -47.33 11.93
N ALA A 446 28.68 -47.96 11.88
CA ALA A 446 28.52 -49.42 11.71
C ALA A 446 27.03 -49.90 11.80
N THR A 447 26.63 -50.76 10.83
CA THR A 447 25.81 -52.01 10.92
C THR A 447 24.42 -51.99 11.61
N SER A 448 23.34 -52.61 11.12
CA SER A 448 23.20 -54.01 10.66
C SER A 448 21.79 -54.28 10.07
N ALA A 449 21.75 -55.22 9.12
CA ALA A 449 20.67 -56.04 8.55
C ALA A 449 19.34 -56.17 9.33
N THR A 450 18.18 -56.42 8.71
CA THR A 450 17.78 -57.76 8.21
C THR A 450 16.45 -57.68 7.42
N GLU A 451 16.41 -58.31 6.24
CA GLU A 451 15.21 -58.71 5.46
C GLU A 451 14.77 -60.13 5.92
N PRO A 452 13.50 -60.55 5.81
CA PRO A 452 13.03 -61.09 4.53
C PRO A 452 11.50 -60.95 4.21
N ASP A 453 11.22 -61.14 2.93
CA ASP A 453 9.94 -61.40 2.21
C ASP A 453 9.35 -62.81 2.54
N PRO A 454 8.28 -63.38 1.91
CA PRO A 454 7.04 -62.88 1.28
C PRO A 454 5.75 -63.64 1.76
N SER A 455 4.62 -63.24 1.17
CA SER A 455 3.46 -64.07 0.74
C SER A 455 2.25 -64.29 1.68
N ARG A 456 1.06 -63.83 1.24
CA ARG A 456 -0.17 -64.65 1.30
C ARG A 456 -1.28 -64.14 0.37
N SER A 457 -1.61 -64.99 -0.59
CA SER A 457 -2.83 -65.01 -1.41
C SER A 457 -4.08 -65.38 -0.58
N VAL A 458 -5.22 -64.74 -0.82
CA VAL A 458 -6.54 -65.39 -0.66
C VAL A 458 -7.51 -64.92 -1.75
N ARG A 459 -8.15 -65.94 -2.34
CA ARG A 459 -9.10 -65.97 -3.44
C ARG A 459 -10.52 -66.03 -2.84
N ARG A 460 -11.54 -65.52 -3.57
CA ARG A 460 -12.74 -66.25 -4.05
C ARG A 460 -14.13 -65.60 -3.81
N ARG A 461 -14.84 -65.46 -4.94
CA ARG A 461 -16.29 -65.65 -5.27
C ARG A 461 -17.38 -64.62 -4.92
N GLN A 462 -17.86 -63.99 -6.00
CA GLN A 462 -19.22 -63.98 -6.57
C GLN A 462 -20.41 -64.47 -5.72
N THR A 463 -21.47 -63.63 -5.70
CA THR A 463 -22.86 -63.98 -6.05
C THR A 463 -23.57 -62.76 -6.63
N GLY A 464 -24.47 -62.96 -7.59
CA GLY A 464 -25.13 -61.89 -8.37
C GLY A 464 -26.60 -61.62 -8.05
N LEU A 465 -27.22 -60.88 -8.99
CA LEU A 465 -28.64 -60.61 -9.25
C LEU A 465 -29.35 -59.58 -8.34
N SER A 466 -29.69 -58.42 -8.93
CA SER A 466 -31.09 -58.00 -9.15
C SER A 466 -31.17 -56.69 -9.94
N ASN A 467 -32.01 -56.67 -10.98
CA ASN A 467 -32.24 -55.57 -11.91
C ASN A 467 -33.18 -54.52 -11.30
N SER A 468 -32.87 -53.24 -11.51
CA SER A 468 -33.83 -52.13 -11.51
C SER A 468 -33.35 -51.10 -12.54
N PRO A 469 -34.25 -50.54 -13.38
CA PRO A 469 -33.86 -49.60 -14.42
C PRO A 469 -33.43 -48.29 -13.75
N ARG A 470 -32.12 -48.10 -13.61
CA ARG A 470 -31.55 -46.80 -13.25
C ARG A 470 -31.75 -45.87 -14.44
N LEU A 471 -32.52 -44.83 -14.21
CA LEU A 471 -32.48 -43.62 -15.01
C LEU A 471 -31.01 -43.16 -15.03
N ASN A 472 -30.40 -43.09 -16.22
CA ASN A 472 -28.98 -42.73 -16.34
C ASN A 472 -28.76 -41.34 -15.72
N ASP A 473 -28.05 -41.28 -14.59
CA ASP A 473 -27.55 -40.03 -13.99
C ASP A 473 -26.71 -39.21 -14.98
N GLU A 474 -26.20 -39.86 -16.03
CA GLU A 474 -25.44 -39.27 -17.14
C GLU A 474 -26.32 -38.44 -18.09
N VAL A 475 -27.61 -38.78 -18.23
CA VAL A 475 -28.58 -38.01 -19.03
C VAL A 475 -29.14 -36.83 -18.21
N MET A 476 -29.30 -37.00 -16.89
CA MET A 476 -29.74 -35.89 -16.03
C MET A 476 -28.60 -34.89 -15.81
N MET A 477 -27.34 -35.33 -15.72
CA MET A 477 -26.19 -34.42 -15.70
C MET A 477 -26.03 -33.70 -17.04
N THR A 478 -26.17 -34.33 -18.20
CA THR A 478 -25.97 -33.63 -19.50
C THR A 478 -27.05 -32.58 -19.81
N VAL A 479 -28.28 -32.73 -19.31
CA VAL A 479 -29.33 -31.69 -19.42
C VAL A 479 -29.08 -30.50 -18.48
N PHE A 480 -28.31 -30.68 -17.39
CA PHE A 480 -27.98 -29.62 -16.42
C PHE A 480 -26.51 -29.17 -16.41
N SER A 481 -25.65 -29.74 -17.27
CA SER A 481 -24.19 -29.45 -17.31
C SER A 481 -23.71 -28.79 -18.60
N SER A 482 -24.61 -28.16 -19.35
CA SER A 482 -24.20 -27.18 -20.36
C SER A 482 -24.41 -25.74 -19.86
N PRO A 483 -23.46 -25.18 -19.09
CA PRO A 483 -23.20 -23.76 -19.07
C PRO A 483 -22.00 -23.44 -19.96
N THR A 484 -21.82 -24.12 -21.10
CA THR A 484 -20.98 -23.52 -22.14
C THR A 484 -21.68 -22.23 -22.54
N LEU A 485 -21.09 -21.11 -22.12
CA LEU A 485 -21.43 -19.81 -22.66
C LEU A 485 -21.56 -19.96 -24.17
N PRO A 486 -22.69 -19.56 -24.79
CA PRO A 486 -22.75 -19.52 -26.24
C PRO A 486 -21.58 -18.65 -26.72
N PRO A 487 -20.85 -19.09 -27.76
CA PRO A 487 -19.78 -18.30 -28.35
C PRO A 487 -20.33 -16.94 -28.80
N ALA A 488 -19.44 -15.96 -28.96
CA ALA A 488 -19.75 -14.56 -29.30
C ALA A 488 -20.62 -14.35 -30.56
N GLU A 489 -20.97 -15.40 -31.29
CA GLU A 489 -21.84 -15.36 -32.47
C GLU A 489 -23.33 -15.07 -32.13
N ASP A 490 -23.77 -15.23 -30.87
CA ASP A 490 -25.12 -14.85 -30.42
C ASP A 490 -25.28 -13.34 -30.08
N GLU A 491 -24.28 -12.50 -30.37
CA GLU A 491 -24.31 -11.05 -30.10
C GLU A 491 -25.41 -10.27 -30.86
N ALA A 492 -25.90 -10.81 -31.97
CA ALA A 492 -26.95 -10.21 -32.79
C ALA A 492 -28.37 -10.38 -32.20
N HIS A 493 -28.60 -11.39 -31.35
CA HIS A 493 -29.94 -11.68 -30.82
C HIS A 493 -30.31 -10.93 -29.51
N LEU A 494 -29.35 -10.24 -28.88
CA LEU A 494 -29.59 -9.45 -27.66
C LEU A 494 -30.26 -8.07 -27.92
N GLN A 495 -30.85 -7.84 -29.09
CA GLN A 495 -30.91 -6.50 -29.69
C GLN A 495 -32.19 -5.67 -29.48
N THR A 496 -33.27 -6.16 -28.87
CA THR A 496 -34.47 -5.32 -28.66
C THR A 496 -35.02 -5.40 -27.25
N GLY A 497 -34.85 -4.32 -26.48
CA GLY A 497 -35.47 -4.15 -25.15
C GLY A 497 -34.52 -4.20 -23.94
N VAL A 498 -33.24 -4.53 -24.14
CA VAL A 498 -32.22 -4.52 -23.09
C VAL A 498 -31.60 -3.12 -22.95
N ASP A 499 -31.55 -2.60 -21.72
CA ASP A 499 -30.91 -1.31 -21.42
C ASP A 499 -29.43 -1.33 -21.82
N LYS A 500 -28.99 -0.28 -22.52
CA LYS A 500 -27.62 -0.14 -23.05
C LYS A 500 -26.57 -0.28 -21.94
N SER A 501 -26.84 0.24 -20.75
CA SER A 501 -25.88 0.19 -19.64
C SER A 501 -25.73 -1.23 -19.09
N LEU A 502 -26.83 -1.98 -18.95
CA LEU A 502 -26.77 -3.37 -18.48
C LEU A 502 -26.07 -4.28 -19.51
N ARG A 503 -26.32 -4.04 -20.81
CA ARG A 503 -25.58 -4.70 -21.89
C ARG A 503 -24.08 -4.40 -21.82
N GLN A 504 -23.71 -3.14 -21.58
CA GLN A 504 -22.31 -2.75 -21.40
C GLN A 504 -21.66 -3.48 -20.20
N TRP A 505 -22.35 -3.62 -19.07
CA TRP A 505 -21.83 -4.42 -17.95
C TRP A 505 -21.61 -5.89 -18.27
N ALA A 506 -22.44 -6.47 -19.14
CA ALA A 506 -22.36 -7.88 -19.54
C ALA A 506 -21.27 -8.17 -20.58
N LEU A 507 -20.93 -7.19 -21.42
CA LEU A 507 -20.05 -7.36 -22.59
C LEU A 507 -18.70 -6.65 -22.46
N HIS A 508 -18.64 -5.52 -21.75
CA HIS A 508 -17.50 -4.64 -21.82
C HIS A 508 -16.52 -4.86 -20.68
N ASP A 509 -15.23 -4.85 -21.01
CA ASP A 509 -14.12 -4.98 -20.05
C ASP A 509 -13.68 -3.63 -19.47
N LYS A 510 -14.10 -2.51 -20.08
CA LYS A 510 -13.71 -1.14 -19.70
C LYS A 510 -14.82 -0.43 -18.94
N TYR A 511 -14.93 -0.72 -17.65
CA TYR A 511 -15.97 -0.15 -16.80
C TYR A 511 -15.77 1.34 -16.52
N GLU A 512 -14.53 1.82 -16.57
CA GLU A 512 -14.18 3.22 -16.32
C GLU A 512 -14.76 4.21 -17.35
N GLU A 513 -15.14 3.73 -18.55
CA GLU A 513 -15.72 4.56 -19.60
C GLU A 513 -17.22 4.79 -19.41
N MET A 514 -17.85 4.08 -18.46
CA MET A 514 -19.30 4.22 -18.23
C MET A 514 -19.61 5.52 -17.47
N PRO A 515 -20.60 6.31 -17.92
CA PRO A 515 -20.92 7.60 -17.30
C PRO A 515 -21.40 7.46 -15.85
N PHE A 516 -22.12 6.37 -15.53
CA PHE A 516 -22.57 6.10 -14.16
C PHE A 516 -21.41 5.80 -13.21
N VAL A 517 -20.37 5.11 -13.68
CA VAL A 517 -19.18 4.80 -12.88
C VAL A 517 -18.47 6.08 -12.50
N SER A 518 -18.23 6.97 -13.46
CA SER A 518 -17.62 8.28 -13.20
C SER A 518 -18.45 9.14 -12.21
N PHE A 519 -19.78 9.13 -12.36
CA PHE A 519 -20.68 9.85 -11.45
C PHE A 519 -20.62 9.34 -10.01
N PHE A 520 -20.74 8.02 -9.79
CA PHE A 520 -20.62 7.46 -8.45
C PHE A 520 -19.21 7.61 -7.87
N ALA A 521 -18.17 7.48 -8.69
CA ALA A 521 -16.79 7.67 -8.25
C ALA A 521 -16.60 9.10 -7.72
N LEU A 522 -17.16 10.10 -8.39
CA LEU A 522 -17.16 11.49 -7.92
C LEU A 522 -17.92 11.64 -6.59
N ILE A 523 -19.14 11.08 -6.49
CA ILE A 523 -19.94 11.15 -5.25
C ILE A 523 -19.18 10.53 -4.08
N HIS A 524 -18.65 9.32 -4.24
CA HIS A 524 -17.89 8.65 -3.18
C HIS A 524 -16.63 9.43 -2.83
N SER A 525 -15.92 9.98 -3.81
CA SER A 525 -14.72 10.79 -3.58
C SER A 525 -15.03 12.05 -2.78
N VAL A 526 -16.09 12.78 -3.13
CA VAL A 526 -16.53 14.00 -2.41
C VAL A 526 -17.03 13.65 -1.01
N PHE A 527 -17.90 12.65 -0.89
CA PHE A 527 -18.39 12.17 0.41
C PHE A 527 -17.23 11.83 1.34
N MET A 528 -16.23 11.10 0.82
CA MET A 528 -15.09 10.68 1.62
C MET A 528 -14.12 11.79 1.93
N LEU A 529 -13.94 12.77 1.04
CA LEU A 529 -13.14 13.95 1.33
C LEU A 529 -13.74 14.72 2.51
N VAL A 530 -15.06 14.94 2.48
CA VAL A 530 -15.79 15.61 3.58
C VAL A 530 -15.71 14.77 4.86
N PHE A 531 -16.02 13.48 4.77
CA PHE A 531 -15.98 12.56 5.91
C PHE A 531 -14.60 12.51 6.56
N ALA A 532 -13.54 12.29 5.78
CA ALA A 532 -12.17 12.20 6.28
C ALA A 532 -11.70 13.51 6.94
N SER A 533 -12.09 14.66 6.37
CA SER A 533 -11.78 15.98 6.92
C SER A 533 -12.48 16.21 8.25
N LEU A 534 -13.79 15.94 8.32
CA LEU A 534 -14.58 16.05 9.54
C LEU A 534 -14.13 15.05 10.60
N TYR A 535 -13.74 13.84 10.21
CA TYR A 535 -13.26 12.81 11.13
C TYR A 535 -11.93 13.22 11.79
N GLY A 536 -10.97 13.69 10.99
CA GLY A 536 -9.67 14.14 11.51
C GLY A 536 -9.82 15.31 12.46
N TRP A 537 -10.59 16.33 12.05
CA TRP A 537 -10.89 17.49 12.91
C TRP A 537 -11.69 17.11 14.17
N GLY A 538 -12.74 16.31 14.02
CA GLY A 538 -13.60 15.87 15.12
C GLY A 538 -12.82 15.11 16.19
N MET A 539 -11.97 14.16 15.78
CA MET A 539 -11.11 13.40 16.69
C MET A 539 -10.17 14.31 17.50
N ALA A 540 -9.62 15.38 16.90
CA ALA A 540 -8.72 16.29 17.59
C ALA A 540 -9.46 17.28 18.51
N SER A 541 -10.66 17.71 18.13
CA SER A 541 -11.46 18.67 18.90
C SER A 541 -12.02 18.11 20.22
N GLY A 542 -12.02 16.79 20.40
CA GLY A 542 -12.64 16.14 21.56
C GLY A 542 -14.18 16.26 21.61
N TYR A 543 -14.84 16.67 20.52
CA TYR A 543 -16.30 16.76 20.48
C TYR A 543 -16.95 15.39 20.30
N ASP A 544 -17.25 14.73 21.42
CA ASP A 544 -17.90 13.40 21.44
C ASP A 544 -19.16 13.32 20.57
N TYR A 545 -19.98 14.39 20.55
CA TYR A 545 -21.20 14.46 19.74
C TYR A 545 -20.96 14.40 18.23
N LEU A 546 -19.79 14.84 17.76
CA LEU A 546 -19.39 14.76 16.36
C LEU A 546 -18.68 13.43 16.06
N VAL A 547 -17.80 12.99 16.96
CA VAL A 547 -16.99 11.79 16.79
C VAL A 547 -17.85 10.51 16.80
N LEU A 548 -18.84 10.43 17.68
CA LEU A 548 -19.72 9.27 17.79
C LEU A 548 -20.47 8.94 16.48
N PRO A 549 -21.22 9.87 15.85
CA PRO A 549 -21.91 9.57 14.59
C PRO A 549 -20.91 9.26 13.46
N LEU A 550 -19.74 9.92 13.42
CA LEU A 550 -18.72 9.60 12.42
C LEU A 550 -18.13 8.20 12.62
N ASN A 551 -17.95 7.74 13.86
CA ASN A 551 -17.55 6.36 14.16
C ASN A 551 -18.63 5.35 13.76
N VAL A 552 -19.92 5.67 13.93
CA VAL A 552 -21.02 4.84 13.42
C VAL A 552 -20.97 4.74 11.89
N ILE A 553 -20.77 5.87 11.20
CA ILE A 553 -20.62 5.89 9.74
C ILE A 553 -19.40 5.06 9.31
N LEU A 554 -18.26 5.21 9.98
CA LEU A 554 -17.06 4.41 9.72
C LEU A 554 -17.33 2.92 9.92
N ALA A 555 -18.02 2.53 11.00
CA ALA A 555 -18.38 1.16 11.28
C ALA A 555 -19.28 0.57 10.18
N LEU A 556 -20.24 1.36 9.66
CA LEU A 556 -21.10 0.95 8.53
C LEU A 556 -20.29 0.79 7.23
N ILE A 557 -19.38 1.72 6.92
CA ILE A 557 -18.47 1.66 5.77
C ILE A 557 -17.60 0.40 5.85
N MET A 558 -17.07 0.10 7.04
CA MET A 558 -16.24 -1.09 7.30
C MET A 558 -17.06 -2.38 7.27
N ALA A 559 -18.26 -2.40 7.83
CA ALA A 559 -19.16 -3.54 7.78
C ALA A 559 -19.54 -3.88 6.34
N ARG A 560 -19.89 -2.88 5.53
CA ARG A 560 -20.17 -3.06 4.09
C ARG A 560 -18.94 -3.59 3.34
N ARG A 561 -17.75 -3.06 3.63
CA ARG A 561 -16.48 -3.54 3.06
C ARG A 561 -16.24 -5.02 3.35
N VAL A 562 -16.36 -5.42 4.62
CA VAL A 562 -16.15 -6.79 5.08
C VAL A 562 -17.19 -7.71 4.46
N TYR A 563 -18.47 -7.31 4.47
CA TYR A 563 -19.55 -8.06 3.83
C TYR A 563 -19.26 -8.33 2.35
N GLY A 564 -18.91 -7.29 1.57
CA GLY A 564 -18.60 -7.44 0.16
C GLY A 564 -17.37 -8.31 -0.09
N SER A 565 -16.33 -8.21 0.75
CA SER A 565 -15.15 -9.06 0.66
C SER A 565 -15.47 -10.55 0.91
N VAL A 566 -16.26 -10.83 1.95
CA VAL A 566 -16.71 -12.19 2.28
C VAL A 566 -17.63 -12.73 1.18
N PHE A 567 -18.53 -11.90 0.67
CA PHE A 567 -19.41 -12.23 -0.43
C PHE A 567 -18.64 -12.58 -1.71
N LEU A 568 -17.68 -11.74 -2.13
CA LEU A 568 -16.84 -12.00 -3.30
C LEU A 568 -16.01 -13.28 -3.12
N TRP A 569 -15.49 -13.54 -1.92
CA TRP A 569 -14.79 -14.78 -1.62
C TRP A 569 -15.70 -16.01 -1.75
N MET A 570 -16.93 -15.95 -1.23
CA MET A 570 -17.92 -17.03 -1.38
C MET A 570 -18.31 -17.22 -2.85
N PHE A 571 -18.52 -16.12 -3.59
CA PHE A 571 -18.80 -16.14 -5.02
C PHE A 571 -17.67 -16.79 -5.80
N ALA A 572 -16.42 -16.39 -5.54
CA ALA A 572 -15.23 -16.96 -6.18
C ALA A 572 -15.06 -18.45 -5.87
N ARG A 573 -15.40 -18.85 -4.64
CA ARG A 573 -15.37 -20.26 -4.23
C ARG A 573 -16.44 -21.10 -4.93
N LYS A 574 -17.66 -20.56 -5.08
CA LYS A 574 -18.78 -21.26 -5.73
C LYS A 574 -18.60 -21.33 -7.25
N ASN A 575 -18.07 -20.28 -7.87
CA ASN A 575 -18.01 -20.12 -9.32
C ASN A 575 -16.59 -20.24 -9.89
N ARG A 576 -15.78 -21.17 -9.36
CA ARG A 576 -14.39 -21.37 -9.80
C ARG A 576 -14.23 -21.59 -11.32
N HIS A 577 -15.25 -22.15 -11.99
CA HIS A 577 -15.22 -22.39 -13.42
C HIS A 577 -15.19 -21.09 -14.24
N LEU A 578 -15.97 -20.06 -13.86
CA LEU A 578 -15.98 -18.75 -14.53
C LEU A 578 -14.58 -18.10 -14.55
N PHE A 579 -13.82 -18.26 -13.46
CA PHE A 579 -12.46 -17.74 -13.37
C PHE A 579 -11.46 -18.52 -14.23
N ARG A 580 -11.73 -19.82 -14.50
CA ARG A 580 -10.89 -20.65 -15.35
C ARG A 580 -11.10 -20.30 -16.83
N GLU A 581 -12.35 -20.04 -17.22
CA GLU A 581 -12.71 -19.58 -18.57
C GLU A 581 -12.10 -18.20 -18.87
N ASP A 582 -12.21 -17.26 -17.93
CA ASP A 582 -11.63 -15.92 -18.07
C ASP A 582 -10.10 -15.97 -18.20
N ASN A 583 -9.44 -16.89 -17.49
CA ASN A 583 -8.00 -17.17 -17.65
C ASN A 583 -7.66 -17.72 -19.04
N GLN A 584 -8.50 -18.60 -19.59
CA GLN A 584 -8.29 -19.18 -20.91
C GLN A 584 -8.51 -18.16 -22.01
N SER A 585 -9.56 -17.33 -21.91
CA SER A 585 -9.83 -16.23 -22.84
C SER A 585 -8.71 -15.20 -22.83
N SER A 586 -8.24 -14.78 -21.65
CA SER A 586 -7.11 -13.85 -21.53
C SER A 586 -5.83 -14.40 -22.15
N ARG A 587 -5.55 -15.70 -21.98
CA ARG A 587 -4.39 -16.35 -22.62
C ARG A 587 -4.56 -16.49 -24.12
N ALA A 588 -5.76 -16.81 -24.60
CA ALA A 588 -6.04 -16.93 -26.03
C ALA A 588 -5.86 -15.59 -26.77
N GLY A 589 -6.25 -14.46 -26.13
CA GLY A 589 -6.01 -13.11 -26.66
C GLY A 589 -4.55 -12.65 -26.59
N GLN A 590 -3.71 -13.30 -25.77
CA GLN A 590 -2.26 -13.04 -25.66
C GLN A 590 -1.40 -13.99 -26.50
N VAL A 591 -1.98 -15.03 -27.13
CA VAL A 591 -1.25 -15.80 -28.14
C VAL A 591 -0.90 -14.82 -29.26
N ALA A 592 0.40 -14.63 -29.48
CA ALA A 592 0.92 -13.73 -30.50
C ALA A 592 0.18 -13.96 -31.83
N PRO A 593 -0.19 -12.89 -32.57
CA PRO A 593 -0.84 -13.06 -33.86
C PRO A 593 -0.02 -14.03 -34.69
N ASP A 594 -0.70 -15.02 -35.26
CA ASP A 594 -0.13 -16.06 -36.11
C ASP A 594 0.90 -15.40 -37.07
N PRO A 595 2.11 -15.94 -37.24
CA PRO A 595 3.11 -15.41 -38.17
C PRO A 595 2.54 -15.01 -39.55
N SER A 596 1.49 -15.69 -40.01
CA SER A 596 0.71 -15.36 -41.21
C SER A 596 0.01 -13.99 -41.13
N GLN A 597 -0.60 -13.65 -40.00
CA GLN A 597 -1.20 -12.33 -39.75
C GLN A 597 -0.13 -11.24 -39.65
N ARG A 598 1.04 -11.54 -39.06
CA ARG A 598 2.17 -10.58 -39.05
C ARG A 598 2.69 -10.29 -40.46
N MET A 599 2.74 -11.29 -41.34
CA MET A 599 3.07 -11.07 -42.75
C MET A 599 2.02 -10.25 -43.50
N MET A 600 0.73 -10.49 -43.26
CA MET A 600 -0.34 -9.67 -43.86
C MET A 600 -0.31 -8.22 -43.41
N TYR A 601 -0.06 -7.95 -42.12
CA TYR A 601 0.07 -6.57 -41.62
C TYR A 601 1.35 -5.89 -42.13
N ALA A 602 2.46 -6.62 -42.29
CA ALA A 602 3.68 -6.09 -42.89
C ALA A 602 3.53 -5.81 -44.39
N GLN A 603 2.81 -6.66 -45.13
CA GLN A 603 2.51 -6.43 -46.55
C GLN A 603 1.52 -5.28 -46.76
N GLY A 604 0.51 -5.15 -45.89
CA GLY A 604 -0.42 -4.01 -45.93
C GLY A 604 0.24 -2.67 -45.56
N ALA A 605 1.18 -2.68 -44.62
CA ALA A 605 1.93 -1.48 -44.25
C ALA A 605 2.92 -1.03 -45.34
N ASN A 606 3.52 -1.97 -46.08
CA ASN A 606 4.39 -1.64 -47.22
C ASN A 606 3.58 -1.13 -48.42
N ALA A 607 2.40 -1.69 -48.69
CA ALA A 607 1.53 -1.20 -49.77
C ALA A 607 1.00 0.22 -49.49
N ALA A 608 0.68 0.54 -48.24
CA ALA A 608 0.26 1.89 -47.86
C ALA A 608 1.40 2.92 -47.90
N ALA A 609 2.65 2.49 -47.73
CA ALA A 609 3.82 3.36 -47.87
C ALA A 609 4.18 3.64 -49.34
N GLU A 610 3.85 2.73 -50.27
CA GLU A 610 4.04 2.95 -51.71
C GLU A 610 2.95 3.85 -52.32
N GLU A 611 1.73 3.88 -51.77
CA GLU A 611 0.66 4.80 -52.24
C GLU A 611 0.82 6.26 -51.80
N ASP A 612 1.66 6.56 -50.80
CA ASP A 612 1.97 7.92 -50.35
C ASP A 612 3.21 8.52 -51.06
N GLU A 613 3.91 7.74 -51.91
CA GLU A 613 5.07 8.19 -52.72
C GLU A 613 4.78 8.39 -54.22
N GLU A 614 3.55 8.14 -54.69
CA GLU A 614 3.02 8.55 -56.02
C GLU A 614 2.11 9.78 -55.92
#